data_AF-A0A3A6G6Y3-F1
#
_entry.id   AF-A0A3A6G6Y3-F1
#
_cell.length_a   1.000
_cell.length_b   1.000
_cell.length_c   1.000
_cell.angle_alpha   90.00
_cell.angle_beta   90.00
_cell.angle_gamma   90.00
#
_symmetry.space_group_name_H-M   'P 1'
#
loop_
_entity.id
_entity.type
_entity.pdbx_description
1 polymer ?
#
loop_
_entity_poly.entity_id
_entity_poly.type
_entity_poly.pdbx_seq_one_letter_code
_entity_poly.pdbx_strand_id
1 'polypeptide(L)'
;MLLIEQYSIVCQYNRSKKDTDCILSYFDFKLGEIGINPKPCPITDDEGETVAYDYPPDYYFLEEYVNDMVSKMEFEVYPEEAEKAITDAFEKYAHKYYTVKNIEWFQDYSIEKVIEKSKVSEKWRVDFDLMEQRKRTFMNLSIAKKVIKILQG
;
A
#
# COMPACT_ATOMS: atom_id res chain seq x y z
N MET A 1 -10.97 18.85 -7.54
CA MET A 1 -11.64 17.57 -7.26
C MET A 1 -12.92 17.82 -6.47
N LEU A 2 -14.06 17.37 -6.98
CA LEU A 2 -15.40 17.46 -6.39
C LEU A 2 -15.59 16.43 -5.26
N LEU A 3 -16.63 16.60 -4.43
CA LEU A 3 -16.95 15.65 -3.34
C LEU A 3 -17.14 14.21 -3.87
N ILE A 4 -17.83 14.05 -5.00
CA ILE A 4 -18.11 12.73 -5.59
C ILE A 4 -16.81 12.04 -6.04
N GLU A 5 -15.89 12.80 -6.64
CA GLU A 5 -14.58 12.28 -7.07
C GLU A 5 -13.76 11.83 -5.85
N GLN A 6 -13.70 12.65 -4.79
CA GLN A 6 -12.98 12.26 -3.56
C GLN A 6 -13.63 11.05 -2.88
N TYR A 7 -14.97 10.97 -2.86
CA TYR A 7 -15.69 9.82 -2.33
C TYR A 7 -15.35 8.54 -3.12
N SER A 8 -15.24 8.64 -4.45
CA SER A 8 -14.89 7.50 -5.30
C SER A 8 -13.50 6.92 -5.00
N ILE A 9 -12.58 7.74 -4.51
CA ILE A 9 -11.24 7.32 -4.07
C ILE A 9 -11.35 6.65 -2.69
N VAL A 10 -11.97 7.34 -1.73
CA VAL A 10 -12.04 6.87 -0.33
C VAL A 10 -12.90 5.61 -0.20
N CYS A 11 -13.92 5.42 -1.02
CA CYS A 11 -14.76 4.22 -0.98
C CYS A 11 -14.03 2.95 -1.45
N GLN A 12 -12.86 3.09 -2.10
CA GLN A 12 -12.01 1.97 -2.49
C GLN A 12 -11.02 1.58 -1.37
N TYR A 13 -11.01 2.29 -0.24
CA TYR A 13 -10.12 1.98 0.87
C TYR A 13 -10.34 0.56 1.38
N ASN A 14 -9.27 -0.22 1.39
CA ASN A 14 -9.20 -1.52 2.02
C ASN A 14 -7.94 -1.52 2.90
N ARG A 15 -8.12 -1.75 4.22
CA ARG A 15 -7.02 -1.68 5.19
C ARG A 15 -5.93 -2.70 4.87
N SER A 16 -6.29 -3.96 4.65
CA SER A 16 -5.33 -5.04 4.36
C SER A 16 -4.54 -4.75 3.10
N LYS A 17 -5.21 -4.36 2.01
CA LYS A 17 -4.52 -3.97 0.77
C LYS A 17 -3.58 -2.77 0.98
N LYS A 18 -4.03 -1.75 1.71
CA LYS A 18 -3.19 -0.59 2.04
C LYS A 18 -1.97 -0.99 2.88
N ASP A 19 -2.13 -1.89 3.84
CA ASP A 19 -1.04 -2.35 4.71
C ASP A 19 -0.06 -3.25 3.93
N THR A 20 -0.55 -4.10 3.03
CA THR A 20 0.26 -4.84 2.05
C THR A 20 1.09 -3.89 1.18
N ASP A 21 0.47 -2.86 0.62
CA ASP A 21 1.16 -1.88 -0.22
C ASP A 21 2.26 -1.13 0.57
N CYS A 22 2.03 -0.86 1.86
CA CYS A 22 3.05 -0.28 2.74
C CYS A 22 4.26 -1.22 2.91
N ILE A 23 4.00 -2.51 3.16
CA ILE A 23 5.03 -3.53 3.41
C ILE A 23 5.83 -3.83 2.14
N LEU A 24 5.18 -3.97 0.99
CA LEU A 24 5.85 -4.17 -0.29
C LEU A 24 6.64 -2.93 -0.74
N SER A 25 6.15 -1.72 -0.44
CA SER A 25 6.94 -0.50 -0.65
C SER A 25 8.21 -0.47 0.20
N TYR A 26 8.20 -1.09 1.39
CA TYR A 26 9.40 -1.22 2.22
C TYR A 26 10.37 -2.26 1.63
N PHE A 27 9.86 -3.37 1.08
CA PHE A 27 10.68 -4.33 0.33
C PHE A 27 11.48 -3.63 -0.80
N ASP A 28 10.78 -2.85 -1.61
CA ASP A 28 11.40 -2.08 -2.70
C ASP A 28 12.45 -1.07 -2.18
N PHE A 29 12.16 -0.42 -1.06
CA PHE A 29 13.08 0.50 -0.39
C PHE A 29 14.38 -0.20 0.02
N LYS A 30 14.30 -1.35 0.70
CA LYS A 30 15.48 -2.10 1.17
C LYS A 30 16.34 -2.64 0.02
N LEU A 31 15.71 -3.09 -1.08
CA LEU A 31 16.45 -3.44 -2.30
C LEU A 31 17.18 -2.20 -2.85
N GLY A 32 16.52 -1.05 -2.88
CA GLY A 32 17.10 0.21 -3.33
C GLY A 32 18.28 0.66 -2.48
N GLU A 33 18.24 0.50 -1.15
CA GLU A 33 19.34 0.86 -0.24
C GLU A 33 20.65 0.12 -0.55
N ILE A 34 20.56 -1.10 -1.08
CA ILE A 34 21.72 -1.89 -1.50
C ILE A 34 22.02 -1.79 -3.01
N GLY A 35 21.37 -0.86 -3.71
CA GLY A 35 21.60 -0.57 -5.12
C GLY A 35 20.93 -1.55 -6.10
N ILE A 36 19.92 -2.30 -5.66
CA ILE A 36 19.14 -3.21 -6.51
C ILE A 36 17.88 -2.49 -7.00
N ASN A 37 17.63 -2.57 -8.31
CA ASN A 37 16.36 -2.14 -8.88
C ASN A 37 15.26 -3.18 -8.62
N PRO A 38 14.17 -2.84 -7.90
CA PRO A 38 13.06 -3.77 -7.64
C PRO A 38 12.30 -4.18 -8.91
N LYS A 39 12.36 -3.40 -9.99
CA LYS A 39 11.67 -3.71 -11.25
C LYS A 39 12.67 -3.86 -12.39
N PRO A 40 13.44 -4.97 -12.45
CA PRO A 40 14.49 -5.15 -13.44
C PRO A 40 13.98 -5.69 -14.78
N CYS A 41 12.75 -6.22 -14.84
CA CYS A 41 12.25 -6.95 -15.99
C CYS A 41 11.64 -5.98 -17.01
N PRO A 42 12.18 -5.84 -18.23
CA PRO A 42 11.60 -4.97 -19.24
C PRO A 42 10.27 -5.56 -19.74
N ILE A 43 9.28 -4.70 -19.91
CA ILE A 43 8.06 -4.96 -20.68
C ILE A 43 8.29 -4.39 -22.07
N THR A 44 8.18 -5.22 -23.10
CA THR A 44 8.29 -4.80 -24.49
C THR A 44 6.92 -4.73 -25.18
N ASP A 45 6.79 -3.84 -26.15
CA ASP A 45 5.68 -3.89 -27.10
C ASP A 45 5.88 -5.03 -28.14
N ASP A 46 4.96 -5.10 -29.12
CA ASP A 46 4.98 -6.11 -30.19
C ASP A 46 6.19 -5.93 -31.14
N GLU A 47 6.84 -4.77 -31.13
CA GLU A 47 8.03 -4.45 -31.93
C GLU A 47 9.34 -4.74 -31.16
N GLY A 48 9.24 -5.10 -29.88
CA GLY A 48 10.38 -5.37 -29.01
C GLY A 48 10.96 -4.11 -28.34
N GLU A 49 10.32 -2.95 -28.46
CA GLU A 49 10.73 -1.73 -27.76
C GLU A 49 10.34 -1.78 -26.29
N THR A 50 11.26 -1.43 -25.39
CA THR A 50 10.97 -1.41 -23.95
C THR A 50 10.07 -0.23 -23.59
N VAL A 51 8.86 -0.52 -23.13
CA VAL A 51 7.84 0.48 -22.77
C VAL A 51 7.69 0.68 -21.26
N ALA A 52 8.06 -0.32 -20.46
CA ALA A 52 8.00 -0.25 -19.01
C ALA A 52 8.96 -1.26 -18.37
N TYR A 53 9.01 -1.25 -17.03
CA TYR A 53 9.72 -2.25 -16.25
C TYR A 53 8.82 -2.78 -15.14
N ASP A 54 8.96 -4.06 -14.86
CA ASP A 54 8.17 -4.78 -13.87
C ASP A 54 9.03 -5.61 -12.93
N TYR A 55 8.38 -6.12 -11.89
CA TYR A 55 8.97 -7.07 -10.97
C TYR A 55 9.35 -8.38 -11.67
N PRO A 56 10.26 -9.17 -11.09
CA PRO A 56 10.51 -10.54 -11.52
C PRO A 56 9.25 -11.42 -11.46
N PRO A 57 9.29 -12.61 -12.09
CA PRO A 57 8.20 -13.57 -12.00
C PRO A 57 7.81 -13.89 -10.55
N ASP A 58 6.58 -14.35 -10.35
CA ASP A 58 6.02 -14.74 -9.04
C ASP A 58 5.80 -13.61 -8.01
N TYR A 59 6.04 -12.34 -8.36
CA TYR A 59 5.78 -11.21 -7.45
C TYR A 59 4.33 -11.17 -6.94
N TYR A 60 3.37 -11.51 -7.81
CA TYR A 60 1.96 -11.60 -7.45
C TYR A 60 1.71 -12.55 -6.27
N PHE A 61 2.41 -13.68 -6.20
CA PHE A 61 2.28 -14.62 -5.08
C PHE A 61 2.89 -14.07 -3.79
N LEU A 62 3.97 -13.27 -3.90
CA LEU A 62 4.51 -12.55 -2.75
C LEU A 62 3.48 -11.54 -2.22
N GLU A 63 2.87 -10.77 -3.11
CA GLU A 63 1.83 -9.80 -2.77
C GLU A 63 0.62 -10.45 -2.11
N GLU A 64 0.07 -11.52 -2.70
CA GLU A 64 -1.03 -12.28 -2.09
C GLU A 64 -0.66 -12.82 -0.72
N TYR A 65 0.53 -13.40 -0.57
CA TYR A 65 0.98 -13.94 0.70
C TYR A 65 1.06 -12.86 1.79
N VAL A 66 1.62 -11.69 1.48
CA VAL A 66 1.68 -10.57 2.43
C VAL A 66 0.28 -10.09 2.79
N ASN A 67 -0.63 -9.98 1.81
CA ASN A 67 -2.04 -9.62 2.05
C ASN A 67 -2.76 -10.63 2.96
N ASP A 68 -2.59 -11.92 2.72
CA ASP A 68 -3.16 -12.96 3.56
C ASP A 68 -2.62 -12.90 4.99
N MET A 69 -1.34 -12.56 5.18
CA MET A 69 -0.78 -12.41 6.52
C MET A 69 -1.35 -11.20 7.25
N VAL A 70 -1.46 -10.03 6.60
CA VAL A 70 -1.96 -8.80 7.27
C VAL A 70 -3.49 -8.70 7.35
N SER A 71 -4.22 -9.49 6.57
CA SER A 71 -5.69 -9.52 6.61
C SER A 71 -6.24 -10.40 7.74
N LYS A 72 -5.44 -11.30 8.30
CA LYS A 72 -5.84 -12.18 9.39
C LYS A 72 -5.83 -11.45 10.72
N MET A 73 -6.81 -11.76 11.59
CA MET A 73 -6.79 -11.32 13.00
C MET A 73 -5.50 -11.73 13.72
N GLU A 74 -4.84 -12.80 13.27
CA GLU A 74 -3.55 -13.26 13.78
C GLU A 74 -2.45 -12.20 13.67
N PHE A 75 -2.49 -11.28 12.69
CA PHE A 75 -1.52 -10.18 12.63
C PHE A 75 -1.66 -9.21 13.81
N GLU A 76 -2.90 -8.94 14.24
CA GLU A 76 -3.17 -8.06 15.38
C GLU A 76 -2.85 -8.74 16.73
N VAL A 77 -2.87 -10.07 16.76
CA VAL A 77 -2.65 -10.86 17.99
C VAL A 77 -1.20 -11.34 18.13
N TYR A 78 -0.54 -11.68 17.02
CA TYR A 78 0.81 -12.26 16.94
C TYR A 78 1.69 -11.53 15.91
N PRO A 79 2.01 -10.24 16.13
CA PRO A 79 2.76 -9.43 15.15
C PRO A 79 4.17 -9.97 14.88
N GLU A 80 4.84 -10.56 15.88
CA GLU A 80 6.19 -11.13 15.73
C GLU A 80 6.21 -12.36 14.80
N GLU A 81 5.19 -13.21 14.87
CA GLU A 81 5.08 -14.40 14.01
C GLU A 81 4.81 -14.00 12.57
N ALA A 82 3.95 -12.99 12.37
CA ALA A 82 3.69 -12.44 11.06
C ALA A 82 4.92 -11.74 10.47
N GLU A 83 5.67 -10.99 11.27
CA GLU A 83 6.91 -10.35 10.84
C GLU A 83 7.95 -11.38 10.41
N LYS A 84 8.11 -12.46 11.16
CA LYS A 84 8.98 -13.56 10.78
C LYS A 84 8.54 -14.21 9.46
N ALA A 85 7.25 -14.52 9.31
CA ALA A 85 6.73 -15.16 8.11
C ALA A 85 6.88 -14.26 6.85
N ILE A 86 6.69 -12.95 6.99
CA ILE A 86 6.90 -11.98 5.91
C ILE A 86 8.39 -11.85 5.59
N THR A 87 9.25 -11.81 6.62
CA THR A 87 10.72 -11.79 6.45
C THR A 87 11.21 -13.02 5.68
N ASP A 88 10.74 -14.21 6.04
CA ASP A 88 11.10 -15.46 5.34
C ASP A 88 10.64 -15.44 3.88
N ALA A 89 9.46 -14.87 3.59
CA ALA A 89 8.96 -14.71 2.23
C ALA A 89 9.79 -13.71 1.41
N PHE A 90 10.17 -12.58 2.03
CA PHE A 90 11.03 -11.55 1.42
C PHE A 90 12.40 -12.12 1.08
N GLU A 91 13.03 -12.82 2.03
CA GLU A 91 14.35 -13.41 1.83
C GLU A 91 14.31 -14.47 0.73
N LYS A 92 13.31 -15.37 0.75
CA LYS A 92 13.17 -16.39 -0.28
C LYS A 92 12.97 -15.79 -1.68
N TYR A 93 12.12 -14.77 -1.80
CA TYR A 93 11.88 -14.10 -3.07
C TYR A 93 13.12 -13.33 -3.55
N ALA A 94 13.78 -12.59 -2.65
CA ALA A 94 14.98 -11.84 -2.98
C ALA A 94 16.15 -12.73 -3.38
N HIS A 95 16.33 -13.86 -2.69
CA HIS A 95 17.33 -14.86 -3.01
C HIS A 95 17.12 -15.48 -4.39
N LYS A 96 15.86 -15.72 -4.76
CA LYS A 96 15.49 -16.32 -6.05
C LYS A 96 15.74 -15.36 -7.23
N TYR A 97 15.48 -14.07 -7.08
CA TYR A 97 15.39 -13.15 -8.21
C TYR A 97 16.37 -11.98 -8.23
N TYR A 98 16.91 -11.55 -7.10
CA TYR A 98 17.72 -10.33 -7.02
C TYR A 98 19.15 -10.59 -6.56
N THR A 99 19.34 -11.31 -5.44
CA THR A 99 20.64 -11.40 -4.79
C THR A 99 20.72 -12.55 -3.82
N VAL A 100 21.87 -13.23 -3.78
CA VAL A 100 22.17 -14.25 -2.76
C VAL A 100 22.67 -13.67 -1.43
N LYS A 101 22.91 -12.35 -1.37
CA LYS A 101 23.32 -11.65 -0.15
C LYS A 101 22.13 -11.51 0.80
N ASN A 102 22.40 -11.74 2.08
CA ASN A 102 21.42 -11.52 3.14
C ASN A 102 21.02 -10.04 3.21
N ILE A 103 19.71 -9.78 3.30
CA ILE A 103 19.16 -8.44 3.50
C ILE A 103 18.60 -8.38 4.92
N GLU A 104 18.94 -7.32 5.66
CA GLU A 104 18.39 -7.09 6.98
C GLU A 104 16.98 -6.51 6.88
N TRP A 105 15.97 -7.36 7.03
CA TRP A 105 14.57 -6.99 7.03
C TRP A 105 14.10 -6.58 8.43
N PHE A 106 13.33 -5.49 8.53
CA PHE A 106 12.65 -5.01 9.74
C PHE A 106 13.54 -4.74 10.97
N GLN A 107 14.86 -4.65 10.80
CA GLN A 107 15.77 -4.29 11.89
C GLN A 107 15.69 -2.80 12.27
N ASP A 108 15.32 -1.95 11.33
CA ASP A 108 15.16 -0.50 11.52
C ASP A 108 13.78 -0.12 12.04
N TYR A 109 12.75 -0.86 11.64
CA TYR A 109 11.36 -0.62 11.99
C TYR A 109 10.57 -1.93 12.04
N SER A 110 9.75 -2.11 13.07
CA SER A 110 8.71 -3.15 13.07
C SER A 110 7.74 -2.94 11.93
N ILE A 111 7.02 -3.99 11.52
CA ILE A 111 5.99 -3.87 10.47
C ILE A 111 4.96 -2.77 10.77
N GLU A 112 4.50 -2.66 12.02
CA GLU A 112 3.57 -1.60 12.42
C GLU A 112 4.14 -0.20 12.12
N LYS A 113 5.43 0.01 12.41
CA LYS A 113 6.09 1.28 12.19
C LYS A 113 6.36 1.54 10.71
N VAL A 114 6.65 0.50 9.93
CA VAL A 114 6.72 0.56 8.46
C VAL A 114 5.39 1.02 7.89
N ILE A 115 4.28 0.41 8.33
CA ILE A 115 2.94 0.79 7.91
C ILE A 115 2.66 2.24 8.29
N GLU A 116 2.87 2.64 9.55
CA GLU A 116 2.59 4.00 10.03
C GLU A 116 3.35 5.07 9.23
N LYS A 117 4.64 4.84 8.95
CA LYS A 117 5.53 5.82 8.29
C LYS A 117 5.48 5.80 6.77
N SER A 118 4.83 4.80 6.15
CA SER A 118 4.81 4.66 4.70
C SER A 118 4.16 5.86 4.01
N LYS A 119 4.70 6.24 2.84
CA LYS A 119 4.07 7.21 1.93
C LYS A 119 2.67 6.80 1.49
N VAL A 120 2.39 5.50 1.47
CA VAL A 120 1.06 4.96 1.17
C VAL A 120 0.07 5.35 2.28
N SER A 121 0.45 5.19 3.55
CA SER A 121 -0.35 5.64 4.70
C SER A 121 -0.56 7.16 4.70
N GLU A 122 0.51 7.90 4.39
CA GLU A 122 0.42 9.36 4.27
C GLU A 122 -0.58 9.78 3.19
N LYS A 123 -0.53 9.17 2.01
CA LYS A 123 -1.47 9.44 0.90
C LYS A 123 -2.92 9.20 1.32
N TRP A 124 -3.20 8.05 1.94
CA TRP A 124 -4.54 7.74 2.42
C TRP A 124 -5.03 8.73 3.47
N ARG A 125 -4.18 9.13 4.42
CA ARG A 125 -4.51 10.16 5.41
C ARG A 125 -4.92 11.47 4.74
N VAL A 126 -4.15 11.90 3.73
CA VAL A 126 -4.46 13.10 2.93
C VAL A 126 -5.81 12.95 2.22
N ASP A 127 -6.10 11.79 1.63
CA ASP A 127 -7.37 11.53 0.95
C ASP A 127 -8.57 11.56 1.91
N PHE A 128 -8.43 11.02 3.12
CA PHE A 128 -9.46 11.11 4.16
C PHE A 128 -9.68 12.56 4.65
N ASP A 129 -8.60 13.31 4.89
CA ASP A 129 -8.68 14.71 5.30
C ASP A 129 -9.37 15.57 4.23
N LEU A 130 -9.03 15.34 2.96
CA LEU A 130 -9.69 15.99 1.83
C LEU A 130 -11.17 15.62 1.76
N MET A 131 -11.56 14.37 1.98
CA MET A 131 -12.96 13.95 1.99
C MET A 131 -13.76 14.72 3.05
N GLU A 132 -13.24 14.82 4.27
CA GLU A 132 -13.90 15.56 5.35
C GLU A 132 -14.02 17.06 5.03
N GLN A 133 -12.97 17.67 4.47
CA GLN A 133 -13.03 19.06 4.01
C GLN A 133 -14.11 19.26 2.94
N ARG A 134 -14.13 18.41 1.91
CA ARG A 134 -15.09 18.50 0.79
C ARG A 134 -16.53 18.28 1.27
N LYS A 135 -16.73 17.35 2.20
CA LYS A 135 -18.04 17.10 2.83
C LYS A 135 -18.51 18.34 3.58
N ARG A 136 -17.65 18.98 4.39
CA ARG A 136 -17.97 20.24 5.08
C ARG A 136 -18.30 21.36 4.09
N THR A 137 -17.55 21.50 3.01
CA THR A 137 -17.83 22.50 1.96
C THR A 137 -19.20 22.26 1.34
N PHE A 138 -19.52 21.02 0.96
CA PHE A 138 -20.81 20.66 0.38
C PHE A 138 -21.99 20.94 1.33
N MET A 139 -21.87 20.52 2.59
CA MET A 139 -22.91 20.75 3.61
C MET A 139 -23.10 22.23 3.92
N ASN A 140 -22.10 23.07 3.61
CA ASN A 140 -22.20 24.52 3.79
C ASN A 140 -22.94 25.25 2.67
N LEU A 141 -23.22 24.59 1.55
CA LEU A 141 -23.98 25.16 0.44
C LEU A 141 -25.40 25.53 0.88
N SER A 142 -25.91 26.67 0.40
CA SER A 142 -27.24 27.17 0.76
C SER A 142 -28.35 26.16 0.45
N ILE A 143 -28.23 25.43 -0.67
CA ILE A 143 -29.20 24.40 -1.05
C ILE A 143 -29.16 23.20 -0.11
N ALA A 144 -27.96 22.72 0.26
CA ALA A 144 -27.80 21.60 1.19
C ALA A 144 -28.41 21.94 2.55
N LYS A 145 -28.13 23.14 3.08
CA LYS A 145 -28.74 23.64 4.33
C LYS A 145 -30.26 23.70 4.28
N LYS A 146 -30.85 24.11 3.16
CA LYS A 146 -32.31 24.13 2.97
C LYS A 146 -32.90 22.73 3.01
N VAL A 147 -32.30 21.78 2.30
CA VAL A 147 -32.74 20.38 2.28
C VAL A 147 -32.67 19.77 3.68
N ILE A 148 -31.58 19.98 4.42
CA ILE A 148 -31.44 19.46 5.80
C ILE A 148 -32.55 19.98 6.71
N LYS A 149 -32.88 21.27 6.63
CA LYS A 149 -33.98 21.86 7.41
C LYS A 149 -35.34 21.23 7.10
N ILE A 150 -35.59 20.87 5.84
CA ILE A 150 -36.82 20.18 5.42
C ILE A 150 -36.87 18.74 5.98
N LEU A 151 -35.73 18.04 6.00
CA LEU A 151 -35.66 16.66 6.49
C LEU A 151 -35.72 16.56 8.03
N GLN A 152 -35.37 17.63 8.75
CA GLN A 152 -35.32 17.67 10.22
C GLN A 152 -36.54 18.36 10.86
N GLY A 153 -37.37 19.03 10.07
CA GLY A 153 -38.63 19.65 10.51
C GLY A 153 -39.81 18.72 10.24
#